data_AF-A0A8D8QI33-F1
#
_entry.id   AF-A0A8D8QI33-F1
#
_cell.length_a   1.000
_cell.length_b   1.000
_cell.length_c   1.000
_cell.angle_alpha   90.00
_cell.angle_beta   90.00
_cell.angle_gamma   90.00
#
_symmetry.space_group_name_H-M   'P 1'
#
loop_
_entity.id
_entity.type
_entity.pdbx_description
1 polymer ?
#
loop_
_entity_poly.entity_id
_entity_poly.type
_entity_poly.pdbx_seq_one_letter_code
_entity_poly.pdbx_strand_id
1 'polypeptide(L)'
;MIMFNSMPSKCYINTLRRRCVVLKIILILSLIWMMSAVLLFKKEKEKTNKTSELQTNSITDENVLQEPVAQAQIVETFLTEAAVENNEKIGLHETAETELGKDRNTIQHGEWGKPVIIPHNVSSDVKKLVRDGWETNAFNQYASDLISVKRKLPDPRDEWCKVPGRYLKKLPQTSV
;
A
#
# COMPACT_ATOMS: atom_id res chain seq x y z
N MET A 1 -59.03 32.81 35.12
CA MET A 1 -58.59 32.36 33.78
C MET A 1 -58.26 30.88 33.89
N ILE A 2 -59.02 29.99 33.25
CA ILE A 2 -59.03 28.55 33.57
C ILE A 2 -57.93 27.82 32.80
N MET A 3 -56.98 27.20 33.53
CA MET A 3 -55.97 26.31 32.98
C MET A 3 -56.60 24.94 32.62
N PHE A 4 -57.07 24.77 31.38
CA PHE A 4 -57.50 23.47 30.89
C PHE A 4 -56.30 22.59 30.55
N ASN A 5 -55.90 21.72 31.48
CA ASN A 5 -54.97 20.62 31.22
C ASN A 5 -55.63 19.60 30.27
N SER A 6 -55.29 19.67 28.97
CA SER A 6 -55.80 18.74 27.96
C SER A 6 -55.10 17.38 28.06
N MET A 7 -55.75 16.41 28.71
CA MET A 7 -55.33 15.02 28.71
C MET A 7 -55.30 14.45 27.27
N PRO A 8 -54.21 13.78 26.83
CA PRO A 8 -54.19 13.10 25.54
C PRO A 8 -55.16 11.90 25.57
N SER A 9 -55.99 11.76 24.53
CA SER A 9 -57.02 10.71 24.49
C SER A 9 -56.41 9.31 24.47
N LYS A 10 -57.07 8.34 25.13
CA LYS A 10 -56.64 6.93 25.15
C LYS A 10 -56.51 6.32 23.74
N CYS A 11 -57.23 6.86 22.76
CA CYS A 11 -57.13 6.48 21.35
C CYS A 11 -55.76 6.87 20.75
N TYR A 12 -55.31 8.12 20.96
CA TYR A 12 -54.02 8.62 20.46
C TYR A 12 -52.83 7.80 20.96
N ILE A 13 -52.81 7.49 22.26
CA ILE A 13 -51.77 6.67 22.90
C ILE A 13 -51.72 5.26 22.28
N ASN A 14 -52.87 4.65 21.99
CA ASN A 14 -52.94 3.32 21.37
C ASN A 14 -52.47 3.33 19.90
N THR A 15 -52.80 4.37 19.11
CA THR A 15 -52.27 4.51 17.75
C THR A 15 -50.76 4.74 17.72
N LEU A 16 -50.24 5.55 18.66
CA LEU A 16 -48.80 5.79 18.78
C LEU A 16 -48.06 4.51 19.21
N ARG A 17 -48.61 3.77 20.20
CA ARG A 17 -48.10 2.47 20.62
C ARG A 17 -48.07 1.45 19.47
N ARG A 18 -49.13 1.35 18.66
CA ARG A 18 -49.15 0.46 17.47
C ARG A 18 -48.07 0.84 16.45
N ARG A 19 -47.91 2.14 16.14
CA ARG A 19 -46.85 2.61 15.21
C ARG A 19 -45.44 2.33 15.74
N CYS A 20 -45.18 2.56 17.03
CA CYS A 20 -43.91 2.19 17.66
C CYS A 20 -43.67 0.67 17.69
N VAL A 21 -44.70 -0.17 17.83
CA VAL A 21 -44.57 -1.63 17.73
C VAL A 21 -44.22 -2.04 16.30
N VAL A 22 -44.87 -1.48 15.28
CA VAL A 22 -44.53 -1.74 13.86
C VAL A 22 -43.09 -1.32 13.55
N LEU A 23 -42.65 -0.14 13.98
CA LEU A 23 -41.26 0.30 13.82
C LEU A 23 -40.26 -0.63 14.52
N LYS A 24 -40.58 -1.11 15.73
CA LYS A 24 -39.75 -2.12 16.43
C LYS A 24 -39.69 -3.45 15.68
N ILE A 25 -40.81 -3.92 15.11
CA ILE A 25 -40.84 -5.15 14.29
C ILE A 25 -39.97 -4.98 13.04
N ILE A 26 -40.06 -3.85 12.34
CA ILE A 26 -39.22 -3.55 11.16
C ILE A 26 -37.73 -3.56 11.52
N LEU A 27 -37.35 -2.91 12.62
CA LEU A 27 -35.95 -2.93 13.10
C LEU A 27 -35.49 -4.35 13.47
N ILE A 28 -36.32 -5.15 14.14
CA ILE A 28 -36.00 -6.54 14.48
C ILE A 28 -35.83 -7.40 13.22
N LEU A 29 -36.72 -7.28 12.24
CA LEU A 29 -36.60 -8.01 10.97
C LEU A 29 -35.34 -7.60 10.19
N SER A 30 -35.00 -6.30 10.18
CA SER A 30 -33.75 -5.80 9.58
C SER A 30 -32.51 -6.36 10.27
N LEU A 31 -32.51 -6.44 11.62
CA LEU A 31 -31.40 -7.01 12.38
C LEU A 31 -31.28 -8.52 12.15
N ILE A 32 -32.39 -9.26 12.13
CA ILE A 32 -32.40 -10.70 11.82
C ILE A 32 -31.82 -10.94 10.43
N TRP A 33 -32.27 -10.20 9.41
CA TRP A 33 -31.77 -10.34 8.04
C TRP A 33 -30.26 -10.04 7.93
N MET A 34 -29.79 -8.96 8.57
CA MET A 34 -28.36 -8.63 8.65
C MET A 34 -27.54 -9.72 9.35
N MET A 35 -28.05 -10.29 10.45
CA MET A 35 -27.38 -11.39 11.15
C MET A 35 -27.33 -12.66 10.30
N SER A 36 -28.40 -13.00 9.58
CA SER A 36 -28.41 -14.11 8.62
C SER A 36 -27.39 -13.90 7.50
N ALA A 37 -27.29 -12.70 6.94
CA ALA A 37 -26.29 -12.37 5.92
C ALA A 37 -24.85 -12.55 6.45
N VAL A 38 -24.55 -12.02 7.66
CA VAL A 38 -23.23 -12.18 8.30
C VAL A 38 -22.88 -13.66 8.55
N LEU A 39 -23.86 -14.49 8.93
CA LEU A 39 -23.65 -15.94 9.10
C LEU A 39 -23.35 -16.65 7.77
N LEU A 40 -24.01 -16.26 6.67
CA LEU A 40 -23.71 -16.81 5.35
C LEU A 40 -22.30 -16.42 4.88
N PHE A 41 -21.90 -15.15 5.02
CA PHE A 41 -20.53 -14.70 4.69
C PHE A 41 -19.46 -15.38 5.56
N LYS A 42 -19.73 -15.64 6.84
CA LYS A 42 -18.83 -16.43 7.69
C LYS A 42 -18.71 -17.88 7.22
N LYS A 43 -19.84 -18.52 6.85
CA LYS A 43 -19.86 -19.89 6.32
C LYS A 43 -19.15 -20.02 4.97
N GLU A 44 -19.20 -18.99 4.14
CA GLU A 44 -18.44 -18.93 2.88
C GLU A 44 -16.93 -18.89 3.16
N LYS A 45 -16.46 -17.99 4.03
CA LYS A 45 -15.03 -17.96 4.43
C LYS A 45 -14.57 -19.25 5.12
N GLU A 46 -15.42 -19.88 5.92
CA GLU A 46 -15.11 -21.18 6.54
C GLU A 46 -14.98 -22.29 5.51
N LYS A 47 -15.80 -22.29 4.45
CA LYS A 47 -15.65 -23.20 3.31
C LYS A 47 -14.36 -22.94 2.55
N THR A 48 -14.03 -21.69 2.22
CA THR A 48 -12.77 -21.35 1.54
C THR A 48 -11.57 -21.86 2.34
N ASN A 49 -11.53 -21.59 3.65
CA ASN A 49 -10.45 -22.04 4.53
C ASN A 49 -10.36 -23.57 4.60
N LYS A 50 -11.49 -24.29 4.72
CA LYS A 50 -11.51 -25.77 4.75
C LYS A 50 -11.15 -26.42 3.41
N THR A 51 -11.48 -25.78 2.28
CA THR A 51 -11.05 -26.26 0.95
C THR A 51 -9.53 -26.14 0.78
N SER A 52 -8.91 -25.07 1.32
CA SER A 52 -7.45 -24.91 1.31
C SER A 52 -6.70 -25.91 2.19
N GLU A 53 -7.33 -26.54 3.19
CA GLU A 53 -6.70 -27.57 4.03
C GLU A 53 -6.91 -29.01 3.52
N LEU A 54 -7.92 -29.26 2.68
CA LEU A 54 -8.21 -30.62 2.16
C LEU A 54 -7.55 -30.91 0.80
N GLN A 55 -7.08 -29.90 0.07
CA GLN A 55 -6.48 -30.07 -1.27
C GLN A 55 -4.93 -30.19 -1.28
N THR A 56 -4.26 -30.17 -0.13
CA THR A 56 -2.79 -30.32 -0.03
C THR A 56 -2.29 -31.77 -0.06
N ASN A 57 -3.14 -32.76 -0.39
CA ASN A 57 -2.77 -34.20 -0.42
C ASN A 57 -3.42 -34.98 -1.59
N SER A 58 -3.21 -34.59 -2.87
CA SER A 58 -3.28 -35.51 -4.04
C SER A 58 -2.89 -34.87 -5.39
N ILE A 59 -1.58 -34.91 -5.69
CA ILE A 59 -0.96 -35.53 -6.89
C ILE A 59 -1.65 -35.39 -8.29
N THR A 60 -0.92 -34.71 -9.20
CA THR A 60 -0.84 -34.79 -10.70
C THR A 60 -2.04 -34.47 -11.60
N ASP A 61 -1.77 -33.59 -12.59
CA ASP A 61 -2.07 -33.64 -14.06
C ASP A 61 -3.55 -33.88 -14.51
N GLU A 62 -4.15 -33.29 -15.56
CA GLU A 62 -3.82 -32.38 -16.69
C GLU A 62 -5.18 -31.84 -17.25
N ASN A 63 -5.39 -30.77 -18.03
CA ASN A 63 -4.60 -29.59 -18.44
C ASN A 63 -5.54 -28.50 -19.10
N VAL A 64 -4.98 -27.36 -19.53
CA VAL A 64 -5.44 -26.41 -20.59
C VAL A 64 -6.89 -25.85 -20.56
N LEU A 65 -6.98 -24.54 -20.23
CA LEU A 65 -7.20 -23.54 -21.28
C LEU A 65 -6.44 -22.23 -20.96
N GLN A 66 -5.53 -21.86 -21.85
CA GLN A 66 -4.71 -20.63 -21.89
C GLN A 66 -5.57 -19.33 -21.95
N GLU A 67 -5.06 -18.10 -21.84
CA GLU A 67 -3.87 -17.48 -22.49
C GLU A 67 -3.51 -16.10 -21.83
N PRO A 68 -2.44 -15.38 -22.22
CA PRO A 68 -1.05 -15.65 -21.83
C PRO A 68 -0.36 -14.52 -21.04
N VAL A 69 0.74 -14.86 -20.36
CA VAL A 69 1.80 -13.92 -19.97
C VAL A 69 3.05 -14.25 -20.77
N ALA A 70 3.59 -13.27 -21.51
CA ALA A 70 4.85 -13.45 -22.24
C ALA A 70 6.05 -13.44 -21.26
N GLN A 71 6.89 -14.46 -21.33
CA GLN A 71 8.13 -14.60 -20.55
C GLN A 71 9.36 -14.30 -21.42
N ALA A 72 10.50 -14.07 -20.77
CA ALA A 72 11.77 -13.75 -21.40
C ALA A 72 12.43 -14.98 -22.08
N GLN A 73 13.40 -14.75 -22.99
CA GLN A 73 14.78 -15.28 -22.90
C GLN A 73 15.58 -15.00 -24.19
N ILE A 74 16.77 -14.39 -24.04
CA ILE A 74 17.91 -14.48 -24.99
C ILE A 74 19.14 -14.65 -24.08
N VAL A 75 19.56 -15.89 -23.83
CA VAL A 75 20.68 -16.56 -24.53
C VAL A 75 21.99 -15.80 -24.37
N GLU A 76 22.82 -16.32 -23.47
CA GLU A 76 24.21 -15.95 -23.27
C GLU A 76 25.03 -16.32 -24.52
N THR A 77 25.85 -15.41 -25.03
CA THR A 77 26.86 -15.72 -26.04
C THR A 77 28.16 -14.99 -25.71
N PHE A 78 29.18 -15.80 -25.52
CA PHE A 78 30.49 -15.42 -25.04
C PHE A 78 31.35 -14.95 -26.23
N LEU A 79 31.73 -13.67 -26.27
CA LEU A 79 32.86 -13.21 -27.07
C LEU A 79 33.69 -12.20 -26.27
N THR A 80 34.88 -12.65 -25.88
CA THR A 80 35.98 -11.81 -25.40
C THR A 80 36.69 -11.16 -26.58
N GLU A 81 36.78 -9.83 -26.62
CA GLU A 81 37.77 -9.14 -27.45
C GLU A 81 38.48 -8.05 -26.65
N ALA A 82 39.66 -7.67 -27.14
CA ALA A 82 40.77 -7.24 -26.30
C ALA A 82 40.86 -5.73 -26.03
N ALA A 83 41.68 -5.42 -25.03
CA ALA A 83 42.14 -4.11 -24.61
C ALA A 83 42.39 -3.07 -25.72
N VAL A 84 41.93 -1.84 -25.46
CA VAL A 84 42.67 -0.63 -25.84
C VAL A 84 42.87 0.19 -24.57
N GLU A 85 44.10 0.18 -24.08
CA GLU A 85 44.59 1.15 -23.10
C GLU A 85 44.70 2.53 -23.76
N ASN A 86 44.27 3.59 -23.07
CA ASN A 86 44.92 4.89 -23.15
C ASN A 86 44.63 5.69 -21.87
N ASN A 87 45.69 6.18 -21.24
CA ASN A 87 45.65 6.94 -20.00
C ASN A 87 45.38 8.42 -20.29
N GLU A 88 44.49 9.07 -19.52
CA GLU A 88 44.71 10.48 -19.19
C GLU A 88 44.40 10.75 -17.71
N LYS A 89 45.33 11.42 -17.05
CA LYS A 89 45.43 11.57 -15.59
C LYS A 89 45.50 13.06 -15.25
N ILE A 90 44.39 13.65 -14.81
CA ILE A 90 44.39 15.04 -14.31
C ILE A 90 43.50 15.18 -13.07
N GLY A 91 44.04 15.85 -12.04
CA GLY A 91 43.24 16.74 -11.20
C GLY A 91 42.64 16.17 -9.91
N LEU A 92 43.47 15.98 -8.89
CA LEU A 92 43.03 15.82 -7.51
C LEU A 92 42.35 17.12 -7.01
N HIS A 93 41.13 17.04 -6.50
CA HIS A 93 40.63 17.98 -5.47
C HIS A 93 39.89 17.19 -4.39
N GLU A 94 40.60 16.91 -3.31
CA GLU A 94 40.14 16.15 -2.17
C GLU A 94 39.31 17.05 -1.23
N THR A 95 38.01 16.78 -1.13
CA THR A 95 37.19 17.22 0.01
C THR A 95 36.52 16.00 0.60
N ALA A 96 36.82 15.75 1.88
CA ALA A 96 36.55 14.50 2.56
C ALA A 96 35.06 14.15 2.67
N GLU A 97 34.75 12.87 2.42
CA GLU A 97 33.95 12.05 3.32
C GLU A 97 34.32 10.57 3.08
N THR A 98 35.07 9.99 4.02
CA THR A 98 35.68 8.66 3.90
C THR A 98 34.64 7.54 3.96
N GLU A 99 34.48 6.83 2.83
CA GLU A 99 34.29 5.38 2.74
C GLU A 99 33.63 4.67 3.94
N LEU A 100 32.29 4.69 4.01
CA LEU A 100 31.57 3.60 4.68
C LEU A 100 31.37 2.44 3.71
N GLY A 101 32.33 1.52 3.71
CA GLY A 101 32.17 0.12 3.30
C GLY A 101 31.44 -0.14 1.98
N LYS A 102 32.21 -0.32 0.90
CA LYS A 102 31.76 -0.99 -0.33
C LYS A 102 31.52 -2.49 -0.09
N ASP A 103 30.60 -2.81 0.82
CA ASP A 103 30.19 -4.18 1.10
C ASP A 103 28.99 -4.57 0.22
N ARG A 104 29.27 -5.55 -0.63
CA ARG A 104 28.39 -6.57 -1.21
C ARG A 104 26.89 -6.38 -0.96
N ASN A 105 26.18 -5.94 -2.01
CA ASN A 105 24.72 -6.02 -2.12
C ASN A 105 23.92 -5.35 -0.98
N THR A 106 24.27 -4.11 -0.63
CA THR A 106 23.40 -3.27 0.20
C THR A 106 22.08 -3.00 -0.52
N ILE A 107 20.98 -3.52 0.03
CA ILE A 107 19.62 -3.28 -0.48
C ILE A 107 19.26 -1.81 -0.19
N GLN A 108 19.37 -0.95 -1.20
CA GLN A 108 19.06 0.47 -1.06
C GLN A 108 17.55 0.70 -1.23
N HIS A 109 16.83 0.71 -0.12
CA HIS A 109 15.39 0.95 -0.07
C HIS A 109 15.02 2.35 -0.59
N GLY A 110 14.00 2.45 -1.44
CA GLY A 110 13.48 3.73 -1.95
C GLY A 110 14.31 4.42 -3.04
N GLU A 111 15.44 3.84 -3.45
CA GLU A 111 16.29 4.39 -4.51
C GLU A 111 15.60 4.40 -5.86
N TRP A 112 15.89 5.45 -6.63
CA TRP A 112 15.22 5.76 -7.90
C TRP A 112 13.68 5.82 -7.77
N GLY A 113 13.17 6.11 -6.56
CA GLY A 113 11.74 6.15 -6.29
C GLY A 113 11.05 4.79 -6.28
N LYS A 114 11.79 3.67 -6.24
CA LYS A 114 11.21 2.33 -6.16
C LYS A 114 10.43 2.14 -4.84
N PRO A 115 9.30 1.40 -4.84
CA PRO A 115 8.52 1.17 -3.63
C PRO A 115 9.29 0.30 -2.62
N VAL A 116 9.12 0.60 -1.34
CA VAL A 116 9.59 -0.26 -0.24
C VAL A 116 8.48 -1.22 0.14
N ILE A 117 8.66 -2.50 -0.19
CA ILE A 117 7.66 -3.55 0.05
C ILE A 117 8.02 -4.27 1.36
N ILE A 118 7.15 -4.13 2.37
CA ILE A 118 7.27 -4.84 3.64
C ILE A 118 6.49 -6.16 3.51
N PRO A 119 7.12 -7.34 3.72
CA PRO A 119 6.42 -8.61 3.60
C PRO A 119 5.39 -8.80 4.72
N HIS A 120 4.31 -9.54 4.45
CA HIS A 120 3.28 -9.81 5.46
C HIS A 120 3.79 -10.67 6.64
N ASN A 121 4.82 -11.48 6.40
CA ASN A 121 5.50 -12.31 7.40
C ASN A 121 6.68 -11.58 8.05
N VAL A 122 6.41 -10.45 8.72
CA VAL A 122 7.35 -9.77 9.62
C VAL A 122 7.02 -10.03 11.09
N SER A 123 8.01 -9.82 11.96
CA SER A 123 7.90 -10.00 13.41
C SER A 123 6.82 -9.11 14.04
N SER A 124 6.36 -9.48 15.24
CA SER A 124 5.44 -8.68 16.06
C SER A 124 5.87 -7.23 16.20
N ASP A 125 7.17 -7.02 16.35
CA ASP A 125 7.75 -5.74 16.74
C ASP A 125 7.78 -4.79 15.54
N VAL A 126 8.12 -5.31 14.34
CA VAL A 126 7.98 -4.56 13.08
C VAL A 126 6.51 -4.25 12.79
N LYS A 127 5.57 -5.17 13.06
CA LYS A 127 4.13 -4.89 12.91
C LYS A 127 3.66 -3.78 13.85
N LYS A 128 4.18 -3.74 15.07
CA LYS A 128 3.95 -2.64 16.02
C LYS A 128 4.53 -1.33 15.49
N LEU A 129 5.80 -1.27 15.09
CA LEU A 129 6.43 -0.06 14.54
C LEU A 129 5.68 0.51 13.33
N VAL A 130 5.26 -0.35 12.39
CA VAL A 130 4.45 0.06 11.23
C VAL A 130 3.12 0.68 11.69
N ARG A 131 2.37 0.00 12.56
CA ARG A 131 1.07 0.50 13.07
C ARG A 131 1.22 1.82 13.82
N ASP A 132 2.15 1.89 14.77
CA ASP A 132 2.35 3.05 15.62
C ASP A 132 2.81 4.27 14.79
N GLY A 133 3.61 4.04 13.72
CA GLY A 133 3.98 5.05 12.73
C GLY A 133 2.79 5.57 11.92
N TRP A 134 1.88 4.69 11.50
CA TRP A 134 0.62 5.07 10.84
C TRP A 134 -0.31 5.87 11.77
N GLU A 135 -0.44 5.46 13.03
CA GLU A 135 -1.27 6.15 14.03
C GLU A 135 -0.75 7.56 14.35
N THR A 136 0.57 7.72 14.41
CA THR A 136 1.23 9.00 14.73
C THR A 136 1.25 9.97 13.56
N ASN A 137 1.51 9.49 12.33
CA ASN A 137 1.85 10.37 11.19
C ASN A 137 0.84 10.30 10.02
N ALA A 138 -0.13 9.38 10.05
CA ALA A 138 -1.00 9.06 8.91
C ALA A 138 -0.26 8.62 7.62
N PHE A 139 1.02 8.22 7.74
CA PHE A 139 1.81 7.57 6.69
C PHE A 139 2.71 6.48 7.30
N ASN A 140 3.28 5.61 6.45
CA ASN A 140 4.15 4.53 6.91
C ASN A 140 5.55 5.06 7.28
N GLN A 141 5.70 5.54 8.52
CA GLN A 141 6.98 6.03 9.04
C GLN A 141 8.08 4.96 8.95
N TYR A 142 7.79 3.72 9.34
CA TYR A 142 8.78 2.62 9.28
C TYR A 142 9.33 2.41 7.85
N ALA A 143 8.51 2.54 6.81
CA ALA A 143 9.00 2.51 5.43
C ALA A 143 9.85 3.75 5.08
N SER A 144 9.56 4.92 5.64
CA SER A 144 10.37 6.14 5.48
C SER A 144 11.73 6.00 6.18
N ASP A 145 11.77 5.41 7.38
CA ASP A 145 12.98 5.25 8.19
C ASP A 145 13.99 4.26 7.54
N LEU A 146 13.51 3.35 6.69
CA LEU A 146 14.35 2.47 5.87
C LEU A 146 14.98 3.18 4.66
N ILE A 147 14.44 4.33 4.24
CA ILE A 147 14.85 5.04 3.03
C ILE A 147 15.91 6.10 3.37
N SER A 148 16.96 6.20 2.55
CA SER A 148 17.98 7.24 2.71
C SER A 148 17.40 8.65 2.57
N VAL A 149 17.74 9.54 3.51
CA VAL A 149 17.42 10.98 3.42
C VAL A 149 18.04 11.62 2.16
N LYS A 150 19.16 11.08 1.66
CA LYS A 150 19.84 11.52 0.43
C LYS A 150 19.51 10.63 -0.80
N ARG A 151 18.35 9.95 -0.82
CA ARG A 151 17.97 9.04 -1.92
C ARG A 151 17.96 9.70 -3.29
N LYS A 152 18.27 8.96 -4.34
CA LYS A 152 18.21 9.44 -5.73
C LYS A 152 16.80 9.24 -6.31
N LEU A 153 16.43 10.14 -7.23
CA LEU A 153 15.17 10.10 -7.97
C LEU A 153 15.46 10.19 -9.47
N PRO A 154 14.67 9.51 -10.33
CA PRO A 154 14.66 9.77 -11.76
C PRO A 154 14.15 11.19 -12.02
N ASP A 155 14.61 11.81 -13.10
CA ASP A 155 14.15 13.13 -13.51
C ASP A 155 12.73 13.02 -14.12
N PRO A 156 11.68 13.57 -13.49
CA PRO A 156 10.30 13.45 -13.97
C PRO A 156 9.96 14.48 -15.05
N ARG A 157 10.89 15.36 -15.43
CA ARG A 157 10.64 16.44 -16.39
C ARG A 157 10.56 15.90 -17.81
N ASP A 158 9.62 16.42 -18.59
CA ASP A 158 9.58 16.22 -20.05
C ASP A 158 10.84 16.77 -20.73
N GLU A 159 11.18 16.22 -21.91
CA GLU A 159 12.30 16.72 -22.71
C GLU A 159 12.17 18.20 -23.06
N TRP A 160 10.95 18.71 -23.23
CA TRP A 160 10.71 20.14 -23.43
C TRP A 160 11.29 20.98 -22.29
N CYS A 161 11.14 20.55 -21.04
CA CYS A 161 11.66 21.24 -19.84
C CYS A 161 13.19 21.17 -19.68
N LYS A 162 13.87 20.25 -20.38
CA LYS A 162 15.32 20.03 -20.32
C LYS A 162 16.11 20.90 -21.31
N VAL A 163 15.46 21.41 -22.36
CA VAL A 163 16.09 22.25 -23.40
C VAL A 163 16.79 23.48 -22.76
N PRO A 164 18.08 23.73 -23.07
CA PRO A 164 18.82 24.84 -22.49
C PRO A 164 18.30 26.22 -22.95
N GLY A 165 18.64 27.26 -22.20
CA GLY A 165 18.35 28.65 -22.56
C GLY A 165 16.92 29.15 -22.28
N ARG A 166 16.04 28.34 -21.68
CA ARG A 166 14.69 28.79 -21.27
C ARG A 166 14.65 29.64 -20.01
N TYR A 167 15.64 29.52 -19.12
CA TYR A 167 15.69 30.26 -17.85
C TYR A 167 16.44 31.59 -17.99
N LEU A 168 16.03 32.60 -17.21
CA LEU A 168 16.74 33.86 -17.10
C LEU A 168 18.15 33.64 -16.50
N LYS A 169 19.17 34.30 -17.06
CA LYS A 169 20.57 34.16 -16.61
C LYS A 169 20.82 34.61 -15.17
N LYS A 170 19.98 35.49 -14.63
CA LYS A 170 20.05 36.00 -13.26
C LYS A 170 18.73 35.72 -12.55
N LEU A 171 18.65 34.55 -11.93
CA LEU A 171 17.55 34.18 -11.06
C LEU A 171 17.70 34.91 -9.70
N PRO A 172 16.60 35.32 -9.05
CA PRO A 172 16.66 35.85 -7.69
C PRO A 172 17.05 34.75 -6.70
N GLN A 173 17.73 35.14 -5.61
CA GLN A 173 17.95 34.24 -4.48
C GLN A 173 16.63 33.98 -3.77
N THR A 174 16.40 32.74 -3.34
CA THR A 174 15.25 32.35 -2.51
C THR A 174 15.71 31.88 -1.14
N SER A 175 14.84 32.07 -0.14
CA SER A 175 14.86 31.28 1.10
C SER A 175 13.91 30.08 0.91
N VAL A 176 14.13 29.01 1.68
CA VAL A 176 13.32 27.78 1.70
C VAL A 176 12.94 27.51 3.15
#